data_AF-A0A523EYM0-F1
#
_entry.id   AF-A0A523EYM0-F1
#
_cell.length_a   1.000
_cell.length_b   1.000
_cell.length_c   1.000
_cell.angle_alpha   90.00
_cell.angle_beta   90.00
_cell.angle_gamma   90.00
#
_symmetry.space_group_name_H-M   'P 1'
#
loop_
_entity.id
_entity.type
_entity.pdbx_description
1 polymer ?
#
loop_
_entity_poly.entity_id
_entity_poly.type
_entity_poly.pdbx_seq_one_letter_code
_entity_poly.pdbx_strand_id
1 'polypeptide(L)'
;MKFVLVVFGAVVLLSAVPAIAHVRPAGGFLPDGDERPQIHSAVLLGPKAHNNLLEADLVIDASDNDAIKRFEYRWNSATFGSTHSTSVLDPTVDYSSTRPDTRYGLQIRAIDFHNNASDWFPVWDGVTPGVPTIVVAGDSIASGYTKRWFVSGGTCRDDAYSYGSALVKQVNGTLPAQWEAVYVNIAWAGAGVGNMLSGGTDSCGARHSAQVGQILDLVDNSTWNVVVITAGINSTNWTDVVVGLTRDTAFSFTEAGDRAACDLAVSEKWNIRRKRGAITNSTREITRTLLDTTNARVIWTSYYDITGSQIAPQWTPVGSECSQYMAEALAELHGALQSGLDPRADWVDIDWNVATQTWAGWPHPNAAGQQSIGLIVAAEVTRSR
;
A
#
# COMPACT_ATOMS: atom_id res chain seq x y z
N MET A 1 53.60 -43.71 30.75
CA MET A 1 53.01 -42.57 31.49
C MET A 1 52.92 -41.41 30.52
N LYS A 2 51.79 -40.79 30.17
CA LYS A 2 50.40 -40.86 30.60
C LYS A 2 49.54 -40.79 29.32
N PHE A 3 48.47 -41.58 29.29
CA PHE A 3 47.39 -41.47 28.31
C PHE A 3 46.65 -40.15 28.53
N VAL A 4 46.38 -39.42 27.45
CA VAL A 4 45.28 -38.45 27.40
C VAL A 4 44.46 -38.74 26.15
N LEU A 5 43.25 -39.20 26.42
CA LEU A 5 42.17 -39.51 25.52
C LEU A 5 41.59 -38.17 25.01
N VAL A 6 41.60 -37.93 23.70
CA VAL A 6 40.81 -36.85 23.09
C VAL A 6 39.78 -37.52 22.19
N VAL A 7 38.53 -37.46 22.64
CA VAL A 7 37.36 -37.99 21.93
C VAL A 7 37.07 -37.09 20.74
N PHE A 8 37.13 -37.66 19.53
CA PHE A 8 36.57 -37.05 18.34
C PHE A 8 35.03 -37.09 18.43
N GLY A 9 34.41 -35.98 18.80
CA GLY A 9 32.98 -35.77 18.62
C GLY A 9 32.69 -35.32 17.20
N ALA A 10 32.16 -36.23 16.37
CA ALA A 10 31.61 -35.88 15.07
C ALA A 10 30.35 -35.03 15.27
N VAL A 11 30.42 -33.74 14.93
CA VAL A 11 29.23 -32.88 14.81
C VAL A 11 28.56 -33.22 13.48
N VAL A 12 27.49 -34.01 13.56
CA VAL A 12 26.55 -34.19 12.46
C VAL A 12 25.70 -32.92 12.38
N LEU A 13 25.98 -32.07 11.38
CA LEU A 13 25.08 -31.02 10.93
C LEU A 13 23.85 -31.69 10.29
N LEU A 14 22.79 -31.86 11.09
CA LEU A 14 21.46 -32.18 10.58
C LEU A 14 20.91 -30.93 9.89
N SER A 15 21.07 -30.86 8.57
CA SER A 15 20.26 -30.01 7.71
C SER A 15 18.80 -30.46 7.83
N ALA A 16 17.99 -29.69 8.56
CA ALA A 16 16.54 -29.86 8.58
C ALA A 16 15.99 -29.51 7.19
N VAL A 17 15.71 -30.55 6.40
CA VAL A 17 14.90 -30.44 5.19
C VAL A 17 13.49 -30.07 5.66
N PRO A 18 12.79 -29.09 5.05
CA PRO A 18 11.40 -28.84 5.37
C PRO A 18 10.60 -30.12 5.12
N ALA A 19 9.84 -30.55 6.14
CA ALA A 19 8.94 -31.67 6.00
C ALA A 19 7.91 -31.32 4.90
N ILE A 20 8.08 -31.91 3.72
CA ILE A 20 7.02 -31.97 2.72
C ILE A 20 5.95 -32.88 3.33
N ALA A 21 4.94 -32.25 3.93
CA ALA A 21 3.74 -32.95 4.37
C ALA A 21 3.17 -33.71 3.16
N HIS A 22 3.16 -35.03 3.24
CA HIS A 22 2.45 -35.85 2.29
C HIS A 22 0.96 -35.57 2.45
N VAL A 23 0.39 -34.85 1.47
CA VAL A 23 -1.06 -34.77 1.26
C VAL A 23 -1.54 -36.20 1.03
N ARG A 24 -2.28 -36.76 1.99
CA ARG A 24 -3.02 -38.00 1.74
C ARG A 24 -4.18 -37.66 0.80
N PRO A 25 -4.49 -38.50 -0.19
CA PRO A 25 -5.72 -38.32 -0.95
C PRO A 25 -6.91 -38.47 0.01
N ALA A 26 -7.89 -37.58 -0.10
CA ALA A 26 -9.19 -37.70 0.56
C ALA A 26 -9.79 -39.06 0.18
N GLY A 27 -9.64 -40.04 1.07
CA GLY A 27 -9.88 -41.44 0.76
C GLY A 27 -10.30 -42.18 2.02
N GLY A 28 -11.56 -41.98 2.39
CA GLY A 28 -12.25 -42.71 3.44
C GLY A 28 -13.45 -41.91 3.93
N PHE A 29 -14.66 -42.36 3.61
CA PHE A 29 -15.85 -41.98 4.37
C PHE A 29 -15.59 -42.27 5.85
N LEU A 30 -16.12 -41.42 6.74
CA LEU A 30 -16.05 -41.68 8.18
C LEU A 30 -16.70 -43.05 8.48
N PRO A 31 -16.26 -43.76 9.54
CA PRO A 31 -16.87 -45.03 9.93
C PRO A 31 -18.40 -44.90 10.00
N ASP A 32 -19.12 -45.92 9.52
CA ASP A 32 -20.59 -45.94 9.52
C ASP A 32 -21.13 -45.55 10.92
N GLY A 33 -21.81 -44.40 10.99
CA GLY A 33 -22.43 -43.86 12.21
C GLY A 33 -21.75 -42.65 12.87
N ASP A 34 -20.56 -42.22 12.45
CA ASP A 34 -19.99 -40.90 12.85
C ASP A 34 -20.27 -39.87 11.75
N GLU A 35 -21.33 -39.08 11.97
CA GLU A 35 -21.80 -38.02 11.05
C GLU A 35 -21.13 -36.67 11.32
N ARG A 36 -20.12 -36.61 12.20
CA ARG A 36 -19.50 -35.33 12.58
C ARG A 36 -18.32 -34.98 11.66
N PRO A 37 -18.16 -33.71 11.28
CA PRO A 37 -16.98 -33.26 10.56
C PRO A 37 -15.69 -33.59 11.30
N GLN A 38 -14.62 -33.86 10.54
CA GLN A 38 -13.27 -34.05 11.07
C GLN A 38 -12.28 -33.12 10.38
N ILE A 39 -11.40 -32.50 11.17
CA ILE A 39 -10.27 -31.70 10.68
C ILE A 39 -9.01 -32.55 10.79
N HIS A 40 -8.35 -32.79 9.65
CA HIS A 40 -7.13 -33.59 9.55
C HIS A 40 -5.88 -32.73 9.73
N SER A 41 -5.91 -31.53 9.15
CA SER A 41 -4.85 -30.55 9.33
C SER A 41 -5.37 -29.13 9.18
N ALA A 42 -4.68 -28.20 9.83
CA ALA A 42 -4.95 -26.79 9.71
C ALA A 42 -3.66 -26.01 9.92
N VAL A 43 -3.43 -24.99 9.08
CA VAL A 43 -2.25 -24.14 9.14
C VAL A 43 -2.68 -22.69 9.07
N LEU A 44 -2.19 -21.89 10.01
CA LEU A 44 -2.27 -20.43 9.97
C LEU A 44 -1.11 -19.89 9.13
N LEU A 45 -1.43 -19.19 8.05
CA LEU A 45 -0.43 -18.51 7.24
C LEU A 45 -0.11 -17.13 7.84
N GLY A 46 1.10 -16.64 7.60
CA GLY A 46 1.45 -15.25 7.93
C GLY A 46 0.71 -14.27 7.01
N PRO A 47 0.55 -12.99 7.43
CA PRO A 47 -0.13 -11.96 6.64
C PRO A 47 0.38 -11.86 5.19
N LYS A 48 -0.54 -11.69 4.24
CA LYS A 48 -0.27 -11.54 2.80
C LYS A 48 -0.87 -10.25 2.24
N ALA A 49 -0.37 -9.83 1.08
CA ALA A 49 -0.79 -8.60 0.41
C ALA A 49 -2.29 -8.57 0.03
N HIS A 50 -2.92 -9.74 -0.13
CA HIS A 50 -4.35 -9.84 -0.43
C HIS A 50 -5.24 -9.81 0.81
N ASN A 51 -4.69 -10.02 2.01
CA ASN A 51 -5.47 -9.98 3.25
C ASN A 51 -5.89 -8.54 3.58
N ASN A 52 -7.07 -8.39 4.17
CA ASN A 52 -7.42 -7.14 4.82
C ASN A 52 -6.50 -6.92 6.04
N LEU A 53 -6.44 -5.68 6.52
CA LEU A 53 -5.70 -5.39 7.76
C LEU A 53 -6.26 -6.23 8.91
N LEU A 54 -5.36 -6.85 9.66
CA LEU A 54 -5.66 -7.77 10.76
C LEU A 54 -6.28 -9.11 10.33
N GLU A 55 -6.26 -9.47 9.06
CA GLU A 55 -6.69 -10.79 8.59
C GLU A 55 -5.52 -11.68 8.15
N ALA A 56 -5.62 -12.98 8.36
CA ALA A 56 -4.69 -13.95 7.78
C ALA A 56 -5.42 -15.21 7.31
N ASP A 57 -4.87 -15.86 6.29
CA ASP A 57 -5.45 -17.07 5.72
C ASP A 57 -5.22 -18.30 6.60
N LEU A 58 -6.18 -19.21 6.53
CA LEU A 58 -6.05 -20.58 6.96
C LEU A 58 -5.97 -21.52 5.75
N VAL A 59 -5.23 -22.60 5.91
CA VAL A 59 -5.31 -23.76 5.01
C VAL A 59 -5.82 -24.92 5.85
N ILE A 60 -7.03 -25.41 5.53
CA ILE A 60 -7.72 -26.42 6.33
C ILE A 60 -8.00 -27.63 5.45
N ASP A 61 -7.57 -28.80 5.91
CA ASP A 61 -7.97 -30.10 5.36
C ASP A 61 -8.96 -30.74 6.32
N ALA A 62 -10.18 -30.94 5.84
CA ALA A 62 -11.26 -31.47 6.63
C ALA A 62 -12.19 -32.33 5.76
N SER A 63 -12.77 -33.37 6.36
CA SER A 63 -13.70 -34.28 5.71
C SER A 63 -15.00 -34.36 6.48
N ASP A 64 -16.09 -34.50 5.75
CA ASP A 64 -17.40 -34.75 6.31
C ASP A 64 -18.26 -35.50 5.28
N ASN A 65 -19.19 -36.34 5.75
CA ASN A 65 -20.09 -37.10 4.87
C ASN A 65 -21.20 -36.22 4.27
N ASP A 66 -21.60 -35.14 4.96
CA ASP A 66 -22.70 -34.23 4.62
C ASP A 66 -22.21 -32.87 4.07
N ALA A 67 -20.89 -32.76 3.84
CA ALA A 67 -20.17 -31.56 3.48
C ALA A 67 -20.09 -30.49 4.59
N ILE A 68 -18.96 -29.79 4.60
CA ILE A 68 -18.70 -28.71 5.56
C ILE A 68 -19.42 -27.46 5.08
N LYS A 69 -20.23 -26.87 5.96
CA LYS A 69 -20.94 -25.61 5.71
C LYS A 69 -20.08 -24.39 6.01
N ARG A 70 -19.31 -24.43 7.12
CA ARG A 70 -18.42 -23.35 7.56
C ARG A 70 -17.39 -23.85 8.56
N PHE A 71 -16.37 -23.05 8.82
CA PHE A 71 -15.50 -23.22 9.97
C PHE A 71 -15.83 -22.21 11.06
N GLU A 72 -15.54 -22.57 12.29
CA GLU A 72 -15.55 -21.66 13.42
C GLU A 72 -14.17 -21.63 14.06
N TYR A 73 -13.72 -20.46 14.52
CA TYR A 73 -12.42 -20.28 15.15
C TYR A 73 -12.52 -19.46 16.45
N ARG A 74 -11.51 -19.59 17.31
CA ARG A 74 -11.36 -18.77 18.52
C ARG A 74 -9.90 -18.56 18.88
N TRP A 75 -9.59 -17.36 19.36
CA TRP A 75 -8.31 -17.01 19.96
C TRP A 75 -8.33 -17.27 21.46
N ASN A 76 -7.28 -17.90 21.97
CA ASN A 76 -7.15 -18.26 23.37
C ASN A 76 -5.88 -17.62 23.95
N SER A 77 -6.02 -16.98 25.10
CA SER A 77 -4.87 -16.49 25.89
C SER A 77 -4.89 -17.18 27.25
N ALA A 78 -5.10 -16.45 28.35
CA ALA A 78 -5.34 -17.03 29.67
C ALA A 78 -6.70 -17.74 29.74
N THR A 79 -7.68 -17.33 28.92
CA THR A 79 -9.01 -17.92 28.81
C THR A 79 -9.38 -18.13 27.35
N PHE A 80 -10.42 -18.95 27.11
CA PHE A 80 -11.02 -19.09 25.78
C PHE A 80 -11.67 -17.76 25.36
N GLY A 81 -11.39 -17.32 24.15
CA GLY A 81 -12.03 -16.16 23.54
C GLY A 81 -13.39 -16.47 22.92
N SER A 82 -13.97 -15.46 22.29
CA SER A 82 -15.20 -15.57 21.51
C SER A 82 -15.03 -16.49 20.30
N THR A 83 -16.11 -17.15 19.91
CA THR A 83 -16.17 -17.94 18.68
C THR A 83 -16.57 -17.05 17.51
N HIS A 84 -15.84 -17.18 16.41
CA HIS A 84 -16.08 -16.49 15.14
C HIS A 84 -16.33 -17.53 14.04
N SER A 85 -17.03 -17.16 12.96
CA SER A 85 -17.23 -18.01 11.80
C SER A 85 -16.37 -17.55 10.63
N THR A 86 -15.94 -18.48 9.79
CA THR A 86 -15.21 -18.20 8.56
C THR A 86 -15.63 -19.15 7.43
N SER A 87 -15.36 -18.74 6.19
CA SER A 87 -15.84 -19.43 4.98
C SER A 87 -15.10 -20.75 4.75
N VAL A 88 -15.66 -21.63 3.91
CA VAL A 88 -14.99 -22.89 3.51
C VAL A 88 -14.00 -22.67 2.36
N LEU A 89 -14.33 -21.75 1.44
CA LEU A 89 -13.55 -21.53 0.23
C LEU A 89 -12.25 -20.77 0.52
N ASP A 90 -12.37 -19.69 1.29
CA ASP A 90 -11.28 -18.80 1.67
C ASP A 90 -11.38 -18.56 3.18
N PRO A 91 -10.96 -19.53 4.01
CA PRO A 91 -11.04 -19.39 5.46
C PRO A 91 -9.98 -18.39 5.93
N THR A 92 -10.43 -17.30 6.54
CA THR A 92 -9.58 -16.28 7.18
C THR A 92 -9.88 -16.17 8.67
N VAL A 93 -8.90 -15.66 9.43
CA VAL A 93 -9.05 -15.26 10.84
C VAL A 93 -8.77 -13.79 11.01
N ASP A 94 -9.47 -13.17 11.96
CA ASP A 94 -9.33 -11.76 12.32
C ASP A 94 -8.61 -11.64 13.69
N TYR A 95 -7.58 -10.80 13.74
CA TYR A 95 -6.78 -10.49 14.93
C TYR A 95 -7.37 -9.35 15.78
N SER A 96 -8.48 -8.73 15.39
CA SER A 96 -9.09 -7.57 16.08
C SER A 96 -9.37 -7.80 17.58
N SER A 97 -9.69 -9.04 17.95
CA SER A 97 -9.94 -9.46 19.35
C SER A 97 -8.67 -9.78 20.15
N THR A 98 -7.51 -9.74 19.50
CA THR A 98 -6.20 -10.02 20.10
C THR A 98 -5.41 -8.73 20.33
N ARG A 99 -4.15 -8.85 20.75
CA ARG A 99 -3.19 -7.76 20.91
C ARG A 99 -1.94 -8.05 20.07
N PRO A 100 -1.24 -7.04 19.54
CA PRO A 100 0.04 -7.26 18.86
C PRO A 100 1.08 -7.82 19.82
N ASP A 101 2.07 -8.52 19.28
CA ASP A 101 3.26 -9.01 20.00
C ASP A 101 2.93 -9.77 21.31
N THR A 102 1.81 -10.50 21.32
CA THR A 102 1.28 -11.16 22.52
C THR A 102 1.07 -12.65 22.26
N ARG A 103 1.31 -13.49 23.28
CA ARG A 103 1.12 -14.95 23.14
C ARG A 103 -0.36 -15.32 23.08
N TYR A 104 -0.74 -16.07 22.05
CA TYR A 104 -2.08 -16.64 21.85
C TYR A 104 -2.00 -18.05 21.27
N GLY A 105 -3.07 -18.82 21.45
CA GLY A 105 -3.34 -20.04 20.69
C GLY A 105 -4.59 -19.86 19.81
N LEU A 106 -4.57 -20.45 18.62
CA LEU A 106 -5.71 -20.49 17.71
C LEU A 106 -6.28 -21.91 17.66
N GLN A 107 -7.60 -22.02 17.79
CA GLN A 107 -8.33 -23.27 17.57
C GLN A 107 -9.42 -23.06 16.53
N ILE A 108 -9.70 -24.12 15.78
CA ILE A 108 -10.80 -24.15 14.80
C ILE A 108 -11.67 -25.38 14.97
N ARG A 109 -12.88 -25.36 14.44
CA ARG A 109 -13.74 -26.53 14.28
C ARG A 109 -14.56 -26.42 13.01
N ALA A 110 -14.97 -27.55 12.46
CA ALA A 110 -15.81 -27.62 11.28
C ALA A 110 -17.28 -27.78 11.69
N ILE A 111 -18.18 -27.14 10.94
CA ILE A 111 -19.63 -27.24 11.11
C ILE A 111 -20.24 -27.71 9.78
N ASP A 112 -21.01 -28.79 9.81
CA ASP A 112 -21.72 -29.32 8.63
C ASP A 112 -23.04 -28.56 8.32
N PHE A 113 -23.78 -29.05 7.34
CA PHE A 113 -25.11 -28.52 6.99
C PHE A 113 -26.22 -28.85 7.99
N HIS A 114 -26.02 -29.86 8.84
CA HIS A 114 -26.92 -30.25 9.94
C HIS A 114 -26.63 -29.51 11.27
N ASN A 115 -25.61 -28.64 11.29
CA ASN A 115 -25.05 -27.97 12.46
C ASN A 115 -24.39 -28.90 13.49
N ASN A 116 -23.97 -30.10 13.10
CA ASN A 116 -23.03 -30.87 13.91
C ASN A 116 -21.66 -30.20 13.87
N ALA A 117 -20.97 -30.23 15.00
CA ALA A 117 -19.66 -29.63 15.17
C ALA A 117 -18.59 -30.69 15.42
N SER A 118 -17.43 -30.52 14.78
CA SER A 118 -16.22 -31.25 15.18
C SER A 118 -15.74 -30.82 16.57
N ASP A 119 -14.85 -31.61 17.16
CA ASP A 119 -14.03 -31.15 18.28
C ASP A 119 -13.15 -29.96 17.84
N TRP A 120 -12.70 -29.17 18.82
CA TRP A 120 -11.77 -28.07 18.58
C TRP A 120 -10.38 -28.60 18.24
N PHE A 121 -9.88 -28.24 17.07
CA PHE A 121 -8.55 -28.57 16.56
C PHE A 121 -7.56 -27.42 16.83
N PRO A 122 -6.40 -27.68 17.46
CA PRO A 122 -5.37 -26.66 17.64
C PRO A 122 -4.63 -26.38 16.34
N VAL A 123 -4.67 -25.13 15.87
CA VAL A 123 -4.02 -24.71 14.61
C VAL A 123 -2.63 -24.13 14.87
N TRP A 124 -2.50 -23.31 15.91
CA TRP A 124 -1.32 -22.51 16.15
C TRP A 124 -1.19 -22.10 17.62
N ASP A 125 0.04 -21.96 18.11
CA ASP A 125 0.40 -21.35 19.41
C ASP A 125 1.70 -20.56 19.21
N GLY A 126 1.68 -19.27 19.54
CA GLY A 126 2.81 -18.40 19.30
C GLY A 126 2.53 -16.95 19.70
N VAL A 127 3.35 -16.04 19.17
CA VAL A 127 3.21 -14.59 19.36
C VAL A 127 2.53 -13.99 18.14
N THR A 128 1.47 -13.20 18.36
CA THR A 128 0.75 -12.48 17.30
C THR A 128 1.67 -11.50 16.58
N PRO A 129 1.38 -11.14 15.31
CA PRO A 129 2.15 -10.12 14.59
C PRO A 129 2.24 -8.78 15.32
N GLY A 130 3.25 -7.98 14.97
CA GLY A 130 3.29 -6.56 15.32
C GLY A 130 2.20 -5.76 14.61
N VAL A 131 2.02 -4.49 14.99
CA VAL A 131 1.01 -3.61 14.37
C VAL A 131 1.27 -3.39 12.87
N PRO A 132 0.22 -3.09 12.07
CA PRO A 132 0.39 -2.81 10.65
C PRO A 132 1.31 -1.61 10.39
N THR A 133 2.01 -1.61 9.26
CA THR A 133 2.83 -0.48 8.80
C THR A 133 2.28 0.13 7.52
N ILE A 134 2.13 1.45 7.50
CA ILE A 134 1.75 2.24 6.33
C ILE A 134 2.94 3.11 5.94
N VAL A 135 3.52 2.84 4.77
CA VAL A 135 4.61 3.63 4.20
C VAL A 135 4.06 4.51 3.08
N VAL A 136 4.27 5.82 3.18
CA VAL A 136 3.96 6.77 2.10
C VAL A 136 5.26 7.16 1.41
N ALA A 137 5.30 6.94 0.10
CA ALA A 137 6.45 7.17 -0.76
C ALA A 137 6.04 8.01 -1.98
N GLY A 138 7.02 8.64 -2.60
CA GLY A 138 6.86 9.40 -3.83
C GLY A 138 7.39 10.82 -3.73
N ASP A 139 6.63 11.74 -4.30
CA ASP A 139 7.06 13.10 -4.60
C ASP A 139 6.53 14.17 -3.64
N SER A 140 6.48 15.42 -4.10
CA SER A 140 6.05 16.57 -3.30
C SER A 140 4.57 16.56 -2.92
N ILE A 141 3.71 15.83 -3.64
CA ILE A 141 2.31 15.62 -3.24
C ILE A 141 2.27 14.78 -1.96
N ALA A 142 3.02 13.68 -1.94
CA ALA A 142 3.10 12.74 -0.83
C ALA A 142 3.97 13.22 0.33
N SER A 143 4.99 14.05 0.08
CA SER A 143 5.90 14.52 1.13
C SER A 143 5.28 15.58 2.04
N GLY A 144 4.10 16.12 1.71
CA GLY A 144 3.53 17.26 2.41
C GLY A 144 4.25 18.56 2.10
N TYR A 145 4.77 18.71 0.88
CA TYR A 145 5.51 19.90 0.49
C TYR A 145 4.67 21.17 0.64
N THR A 146 5.21 22.17 1.33
CA THR A 146 4.64 23.50 1.37
C THR A 146 5.68 24.54 0.98
N LYS A 147 5.31 25.46 0.10
CA LYS A 147 6.11 26.64 -0.20
C LYS A 147 5.17 27.81 -0.46
N ARG A 148 5.20 28.80 0.42
CA ARG A 148 4.38 30.01 0.30
C ARG A 148 5.23 31.13 -0.33
N TRP A 149 4.65 31.93 -1.22
CA TRP A 149 5.27 33.19 -1.66
C TRP A 149 5.38 34.14 -0.44
N PHE A 150 6.45 34.96 -0.40
CA PHE A 150 6.73 36.03 0.60
C PHE A 150 7.19 35.60 2.00
N VAL A 151 7.37 34.31 2.27
CA VAL A 151 8.04 33.82 3.49
C VAL A 151 9.22 32.95 3.09
N SER A 152 10.40 33.27 3.63
CA SER A 152 11.59 32.43 3.47
C SER A 152 11.40 31.14 4.28
N GLY A 153 10.91 30.10 3.63
CA GLY A 153 10.76 28.77 4.20
C GLY A 153 9.84 27.89 3.36
N GLY A 154 10.36 26.79 2.84
CA GLY A 154 9.55 25.70 2.31
C GLY A 154 9.84 24.42 3.09
N THR A 155 8.83 23.58 3.31
CA THR A 155 9.02 22.24 3.86
C THR A 155 9.17 21.26 2.70
N CYS A 156 10.33 20.58 2.59
CA CYS A 156 10.48 19.52 1.58
C CYS A 156 9.83 18.20 1.99
N ARG A 157 9.64 18.04 3.29
CA ARG A 157 8.92 16.95 3.91
C ARG A 157 8.25 17.45 5.19
N ASP A 158 6.97 17.17 5.33
CA ASP A 158 6.17 17.45 6.52
C ASP A 158 5.17 16.30 6.70
N ASP A 159 5.51 15.39 7.61
CA ASP A 159 4.76 14.14 7.82
C ASP A 159 3.35 14.42 8.35
N ALA A 160 3.16 15.51 9.12
CA ALA A 160 1.88 15.92 9.68
C ALA A 160 1.00 16.65 8.66
N TYR A 161 1.61 17.32 7.68
CA TYR A 161 0.88 18.00 6.60
C TYR A 161 0.57 17.09 5.40
N SER A 162 1.37 16.04 5.17
CA SER A 162 1.12 15.06 4.12
C SER A 162 -0.27 14.42 4.23
N TYR A 163 -0.88 14.07 3.09
CA TYR A 163 -2.08 13.24 3.06
C TYR A 163 -1.92 11.94 3.83
N GLY A 164 -0.68 11.44 3.99
CA GLY A 164 -0.36 10.27 4.80
C GLY A 164 -0.85 10.38 6.25
N SER A 165 -0.85 11.59 6.84
CA SER A 165 -1.39 11.82 8.17
C SER A 165 -2.92 11.65 8.22
N ALA A 166 -3.64 12.17 7.22
CA ALA A 166 -5.09 11.98 7.11
C ALA A 166 -5.46 10.52 6.81
N LEU A 167 -4.65 9.85 5.97
CA LEU A 167 -4.75 8.43 5.66
C LEU A 167 -4.65 7.56 6.94
N VAL A 168 -3.54 7.65 7.67
CA VAL A 168 -3.33 6.80 8.86
C VAL A 168 -4.36 7.08 9.94
N LYS A 169 -4.76 8.36 10.10
CA LYS A 169 -5.82 8.73 11.05
C LYS A 169 -7.13 8.01 10.74
N GLN A 170 -7.52 7.93 9.47
CA GLN A 170 -8.74 7.22 9.10
C GLN A 170 -8.62 5.71 9.21
N VAL A 171 -7.50 5.13 8.76
CA VAL A 171 -7.26 3.70 8.91
C VAL A 171 -7.31 3.29 10.38
N ASN A 172 -6.62 4.03 11.26
CA ASN A 172 -6.64 3.77 12.71
C ASN A 172 -8.04 3.95 13.32
N GLY A 173 -8.89 4.80 12.76
CA GLY A 173 -10.29 4.92 13.15
C GLY A 173 -11.14 3.67 12.86
N THR A 174 -10.66 2.76 12.00
CA THR A 174 -11.31 1.47 11.71
C THR A 174 -10.71 0.29 12.47
N LEU A 175 -9.55 0.47 13.09
CA LEU A 175 -8.84 -0.58 13.83
C LEU A 175 -9.15 -0.49 15.33
N PRO A 176 -9.10 -1.60 16.06
CA PRO A 176 -9.02 -1.55 17.51
C PRO A 176 -7.79 -0.76 17.96
N ALA A 177 -7.90 0.01 19.04
CA ALA A 177 -6.84 0.94 19.48
C ALA A 177 -5.49 0.26 19.73
N GLN A 178 -5.46 -1.01 20.15
CA GLN A 178 -4.22 -1.75 20.34
C GLN A 178 -3.51 -2.13 19.03
N TRP A 179 -4.18 -1.99 17.90
CA TRP A 179 -3.71 -2.32 16.55
C TRP A 179 -3.48 -1.07 15.68
N GLU A 180 -3.39 0.11 16.29
CA GLU A 180 -3.08 1.34 15.57
C GLU A 180 -1.82 1.17 14.70
N ALA A 181 -1.95 1.46 13.42
CA ALA A 181 -0.90 1.29 12.44
C ALA A 181 0.22 2.33 12.64
N VAL A 182 1.45 1.91 12.38
CA VAL A 182 2.61 2.79 12.29
C VAL A 182 2.62 3.47 10.93
N TYR A 183 2.82 4.79 10.93
CA TYR A 183 2.95 5.58 9.70
C TYR A 183 4.38 6.09 9.53
N VAL A 184 4.95 5.85 8.35
CA VAL A 184 6.24 6.36 7.94
C VAL A 184 6.10 7.04 6.59
N ASN A 185 6.42 8.34 6.53
CA ASN A 185 6.61 9.01 5.25
C ASN A 185 8.07 8.86 4.83
N ILE A 186 8.34 8.56 3.57
CA ILE A 186 9.68 8.63 2.98
C ILE A 186 9.69 9.40 1.66
N ALA A 187 8.55 9.97 1.28
CA ALA A 187 8.40 10.80 0.11
C ALA A 187 9.21 12.10 0.27
N TRP A 188 9.69 12.62 -0.85
CA TRP A 188 10.42 13.88 -0.86
C TRP A 188 10.18 14.65 -2.15
N ALA A 189 10.19 15.97 -2.03
CA ALA A 189 9.81 16.86 -3.12
C ALA A 189 10.78 16.79 -4.30
N GLY A 190 10.24 16.61 -5.51
CA GLY A 190 11.03 16.49 -6.74
C GLY A 190 11.34 15.04 -7.15
N ALA A 191 10.96 14.03 -6.36
CA ALA A 191 11.16 12.65 -6.75
C ALA A 191 10.35 12.27 -8.00
N GLY A 192 11.00 11.71 -9.02
CA GLY A 192 10.36 10.95 -10.10
C GLY A 192 10.46 9.44 -9.87
N VAL A 193 9.88 8.65 -10.77
CA VAL A 193 9.95 7.17 -10.65
C VAL A 193 11.39 6.64 -10.75
N GLY A 194 12.26 7.29 -11.53
CA GLY A 194 13.68 6.95 -11.57
C GLY A 194 14.39 7.18 -10.22
N ASN A 195 13.99 8.22 -9.48
CA ASN A 195 14.55 8.50 -8.16
C ASN A 195 14.07 7.52 -7.09
N MET A 196 12.89 6.93 -7.25
CA MET A 196 12.46 5.87 -6.34
C MET A 196 13.41 4.67 -6.37
N LEU A 197 14.01 4.37 -7.53
CA LEU A 197 14.96 3.27 -7.72
C LEU A 197 16.42 3.64 -7.39
N SER A 198 16.81 4.90 -7.61
CA SER A 198 18.23 5.31 -7.56
C SER A 198 18.57 6.37 -6.51
N GLY A 199 17.56 6.93 -5.84
CA GLY A 199 17.72 8.09 -4.96
C GLY A 199 17.82 9.40 -5.74
N GLY A 200 18.16 10.48 -5.04
CA GLY A 200 18.23 11.80 -5.66
C GLY A 200 18.49 12.92 -4.68
N THR A 201 18.23 14.14 -5.14
CA THR A 201 18.28 15.35 -4.32
C THR A 201 16.89 15.99 -4.37
N ASP A 202 16.34 16.34 -3.22
CA ASP A 202 15.04 16.99 -3.16
C ASP A 202 15.11 18.47 -3.57
N SER A 203 13.93 19.09 -3.69
CA SER A 203 13.80 20.52 -4.01
C SER A 203 14.44 21.48 -3.00
N CYS A 204 14.88 20.98 -1.83
CA CYS A 204 15.57 21.74 -0.79
C CYS A 204 17.08 21.48 -0.77
N GLY A 205 17.59 20.62 -1.66
CA GLY A 205 19.01 20.31 -1.77
C GLY A 205 19.48 19.14 -0.88
N ALA A 206 18.58 18.46 -0.18
CA ALA A 206 18.95 17.30 0.64
C ALA A 206 19.04 16.03 -0.22
N ARG A 207 20.06 15.21 0.02
CA ARG A 207 20.28 13.95 -0.71
C ARG A 207 19.54 12.80 -0.03
N HIS A 208 18.85 12.00 -0.83
CA HIS A 208 18.05 10.86 -0.39
C HIS A 208 18.50 9.58 -1.09
N SER A 209 18.46 8.47 -0.36
CA SER A 209 18.62 7.13 -0.93
C SER A 209 17.37 6.74 -1.76
N ALA A 210 17.48 5.64 -2.50
CA ALA A 210 16.34 5.06 -3.23
C ALA A 210 15.19 4.75 -2.26
N GLN A 211 13.97 5.21 -2.60
CA GLN A 211 12.80 4.97 -1.78
C GLN A 211 12.39 3.49 -1.78
N VAL A 212 12.62 2.75 -2.87
CA VAL A 212 12.39 1.29 -2.90
C VAL A 212 13.24 0.57 -1.86
N GLY A 213 14.54 0.90 -1.76
CA GLY A 213 15.41 0.32 -0.73
C GLY A 213 14.92 0.65 0.69
N GLN A 214 14.54 1.91 0.94
CA GLN A 214 13.97 2.31 2.22
C GLN A 214 12.68 1.56 2.56
N ILE A 215 11.80 1.32 1.57
CA ILE A 215 10.60 0.50 1.78
C ILE A 215 11.04 -0.89 2.22
N LEU A 216 11.91 -1.57 1.47
CA LEU A 216 12.38 -2.93 1.81
C LEU A 216 12.99 -3.04 3.22
N ASP A 217 13.64 -1.99 3.71
CA ASP A 217 14.18 -1.93 5.08
C ASP A 217 13.10 -1.70 6.16
N LEU A 218 11.99 -1.05 5.80
CA LEU A 218 10.88 -0.72 6.70
C LEU A 218 9.81 -1.81 6.77
N VAL A 219 9.62 -2.59 5.70
CA VAL A 219 8.56 -3.61 5.64
C VAL A 219 8.95 -4.84 6.44
N ASP A 220 8.09 -5.27 7.38
CA ASP A 220 8.24 -6.55 8.07
C ASP A 220 7.21 -7.57 7.53
N ASN A 221 7.71 -8.59 6.84
CA ASN A 221 6.89 -9.65 6.24
C ASN A 221 6.11 -10.52 7.25
N SER A 222 6.32 -10.31 8.56
CA SER A 222 5.54 -10.94 9.62
C SER A 222 4.26 -10.18 10.00
N THR A 223 4.09 -8.93 9.54
CA THR A 223 2.88 -8.10 9.78
C THR A 223 2.21 -7.63 8.48
N TRP A 224 1.12 -6.88 8.58
CA TRP A 224 0.43 -6.26 7.45
C TRP A 224 1.14 -4.97 7.02
N ASN A 225 1.41 -4.85 5.72
CA ASN A 225 2.10 -3.69 5.19
C ASN A 225 1.32 -3.08 4.03
N VAL A 226 1.24 -1.75 4.05
CA VAL A 226 0.62 -0.96 2.98
C VAL A 226 1.65 0.06 2.51
N VAL A 227 1.93 0.06 1.21
CA VAL A 227 2.83 1.03 0.58
C VAL A 227 2.01 1.87 -0.38
N VAL A 228 1.92 3.17 -0.10
CA VAL A 228 1.23 4.15 -0.95
C VAL A 228 2.26 4.98 -1.70
N ILE A 229 2.13 5.05 -3.02
CA ILE A 229 3.08 5.71 -3.91
C ILE A 229 2.38 6.82 -4.70
N THR A 230 2.91 8.04 -4.61
CA THR A 230 2.58 9.15 -5.53
C THR A 230 3.84 9.62 -6.24
N ALA A 231 4.13 9.05 -7.41
CA ALA A 231 5.30 9.43 -8.20
C ALA A 231 5.01 9.34 -9.70
N GLY A 232 5.71 10.15 -10.49
CA GLY A 232 5.56 10.16 -11.94
C GLY A 232 5.77 11.53 -12.55
N ILE A 233 5.11 12.55 -12.02
CA ILE A 233 5.05 13.88 -12.66
C ILE A 233 6.44 14.52 -12.81
N ASN A 234 7.31 14.39 -11.81
CA ASN A 234 8.70 14.89 -11.86
C ASN A 234 9.62 14.07 -12.78
N SER A 235 9.15 12.94 -13.32
CA SER A 235 9.87 12.19 -14.37
C SER A 235 9.70 12.83 -15.75
N THR A 236 8.82 13.83 -15.84
CA THR A 236 8.61 14.69 -17.00
C THR A 236 9.21 16.08 -16.73
N ASN A 237 9.17 16.99 -17.70
CA ASN A 237 9.53 18.40 -17.51
C ASN A 237 8.36 19.27 -17.04
N TRP A 238 7.40 18.69 -16.32
CA TRP A 238 6.14 19.34 -16.01
C TRP A 238 6.27 20.66 -15.24
N THR A 239 7.25 20.80 -14.34
CA THR A 239 7.54 22.09 -13.68
C THR A 239 7.84 23.19 -14.70
N ASP A 240 8.63 22.90 -15.73
CA ASP A 240 8.94 23.86 -16.79
C ASP A 240 7.70 24.20 -17.63
N VAL A 241 6.82 23.21 -17.84
CA VAL A 241 5.54 23.40 -18.55
C VAL A 241 4.65 24.36 -17.79
N VAL A 242 4.44 24.16 -16.48
CA VAL A 242 3.58 25.01 -15.66
C VAL A 242 4.15 26.43 -15.51
N VAL A 243 5.47 26.56 -15.32
CA VAL A 243 6.13 27.88 -15.24
C VAL A 243 6.04 28.62 -16.58
N GLY A 244 6.30 27.92 -17.69
CA GLY A 244 6.17 28.48 -19.03
C GLY A 244 4.74 28.91 -19.32
N LEU A 245 3.77 28.06 -19.00
CA LEU A 245 2.35 28.35 -19.19
C LEU A 245 1.92 29.58 -18.39
N THR A 246 2.30 29.66 -17.12
CA THR A 246 2.00 30.81 -16.25
C THR A 246 2.52 32.11 -16.83
N ARG A 247 3.75 32.09 -17.38
CA ARG A 247 4.33 33.27 -18.03
C ARG A 247 3.56 33.62 -19.30
N ASP A 248 3.21 32.64 -20.11
CA ASP A 248 2.58 32.86 -21.40
C ASP A 248 1.11 33.34 -21.24
N THR A 249 0.39 32.88 -20.21
CA THR A 249 -0.97 33.36 -19.88
C THR A 249 -0.98 34.69 -19.12
N ALA A 250 0.07 35.02 -18.35
CA ALA A 250 0.20 36.32 -17.70
C ALA A 250 0.15 37.53 -18.67
N PHE A 251 0.55 37.30 -19.92
CA PHE A 251 0.58 38.33 -20.97
C PHE A 251 -0.52 38.15 -22.03
N SER A 252 -1.39 37.15 -21.86
CA SER A 252 -2.53 36.93 -22.72
C SER A 252 -3.75 37.66 -22.15
N PHE A 253 -4.38 38.50 -22.98
CA PHE A 253 -5.56 39.28 -22.58
C PHE A 253 -6.87 38.71 -23.17
N THR A 254 -6.83 37.48 -23.71
CA THR A 254 -7.98 36.86 -24.40
C THR A 254 -8.02 35.35 -24.18
N GLU A 255 -9.23 34.78 -24.07
CA GLU A 255 -9.44 33.33 -23.92
C GLU A 255 -8.78 32.50 -25.05
N ALA A 256 -8.76 33.03 -26.27
CA ALA A 256 -8.12 32.37 -27.42
C ALA A 256 -6.59 32.31 -27.27
N GLY A 257 -5.98 33.34 -26.70
CA GLY A 257 -4.55 33.37 -26.37
C GLY A 257 -4.19 32.36 -25.29
N ASP A 258 -5.02 32.25 -24.25
CA ASP A 258 -4.82 31.28 -23.16
C ASP A 258 -4.94 29.85 -23.66
N ARG A 259 -5.94 29.59 -24.51
CA ARG A 259 -6.10 28.28 -25.15
C ARG A 259 -4.89 27.90 -25.99
N ALA A 260 -4.36 28.82 -26.80
CA ALA A 260 -3.18 28.57 -27.62
C ALA A 260 -1.92 28.34 -26.76
N ALA A 261 -1.77 29.07 -25.65
CA ALA A 261 -0.68 28.85 -24.70
C ALA A 261 -0.77 27.46 -24.05
N CYS A 262 -1.98 27.02 -23.69
CA CYS A 262 -2.22 25.70 -23.11
C CYS A 262 -2.00 24.55 -24.08
N ASP A 263 -2.45 24.69 -25.32
CA ASP A 263 -2.12 23.74 -26.39
C ASP A 263 -0.60 23.63 -26.55
N LEU A 264 0.10 24.75 -26.79
CA LEU A 264 1.54 24.78 -26.96
C LEU A 264 2.30 24.15 -25.77
N ALA A 265 1.84 24.43 -24.55
CA ALA A 265 2.43 23.88 -23.33
C ALA A 265 2.32 22.35 -23.27
N VAL A 266 1.17 21.80 -23.63
CA VAL A 266 0.92 20.35 -23.54
C VAL A 266 1.42 19.60 -24.78
N SER A 267 1.11 20.07 -25.99
CA SER A 267 1.38 19.35 -27.23
C SER A 267 2.84 19.43 -27.67
N GLU A 268 3.53 20.54 -27.41
CA GLU A 268 4.92 20.74 -27.86
C GLU A 268 5.93 20.73 -26.71
N LYS A 269 5.64 21.41 -25.59
CA LYS A 269 6.62 21.60 -24.51
C LYS A 269 6.67 20.42 -23.56
N TRP A 270 5.55 19.75 -23.29
CA TRP A 270 5.53 18.64 -22.35
C TRP A 270 6.13 17.37 -22.95
N ASN A 271 7.10 16.79 -22.25
CA ASN A 271 7.93 15.71 -22.81
C ASN A 271 7.41 14.29 -22.50
N ILE A 272 6.17 14.15 -22.00
CA ILE A 272 5.62 12.85 -21.57
C ILE A 272 5.72 11.79 -22.66
N ARG A 273 5.44 12.11 -23.94
CA ARG A 273 5.52 11.15 -25.04
C ARG A 273 6.92 10.55 -25.20
N ARG A 274 7.96 11.37 -25.01
CA ARG A 274 9.37 10.93 -25.03
C ARG A 274 9.77 10.16 -23.78
N LYS A 275 9.11 10.42 -22.64
CA LYS A 275 9.39 9.81 -21.34
C LYS A 275 8.54 8.58 -21.02
N ARG A 276 7.46 8.33 -21.77
CA ARG A 276 6.47 7.28 -21.54
C ARG A 276 7.11 5.92 -21.28
N GLY A 277 7.99 5.45 -22.18
CA GLY A 277 8.66 4.16 -22.02
C GLY A 277 9.50 4.05 -20.75
N ALA A 278 10.24 5.11 -20.39
CA ALA A 278 11.05 5.13 -19.18
C ALA A 278 10.19 5.13 -17.90
N ILE A 279 9.09 5.89 -17.90
CA ILE A 279 8.14 5.93 -16.79
C ILE A 279 7.49 4.56 -16.61
N THR A 280 6.91 4.01 -17.68
CA THR A 280 6.29 2.67 -17.67
C THR A 280 7.25 1.59 -17.17
N ASN A 281 8.51 1.58 -17.65
CA ASN A 281 9.48 0.57 -17.23
C ASN A 281 9.89 0.74 -15.76
N SER A 282 10.10 1.97 -15.30
CA SER A 282 10.47 2.23 -13.89
C SER A 282 9.33 1.87 -12.95
N THR A 283 8.08 2.24 -13.28
CA THR A 283 6.89 1.85 -12.49
C THR A 283 6.74 0.34 -12.39
N ARG A 284 7.03 -0.39 -13.48
CA ARG A 284 7.04 -1.86 -13.49
C ARG A 284 8.11 -2.44 -12.60
N GLU A 285 9.33 -1.90 -12.67
CA GLU A 285 10.44 -2.34 -11.83
C GLU A 285 10.15 -2.09 -10.35
N ILE A 286 9.63 -0.91 -10.00
CA ILE A 286 9.24 -0.56 -8.63
C ILE A 286 8.20 -1.56 -8.11
N THR A 287 7.08 -1.71 -8.81
CA THR A 287 5.97 -2.54 -8.31
C THR A 287 6.33 -4.01 -8.24
N ARG A 288 7.04 -4.57 -9.23
CA ARG A 288 7.52 -5.96 -9.17
C ARG A 288 8.49 -6.18 -8.02
N THR A 289 9.46 -5.28 -7.84
CA THR A 289 10.44 -5.41 -6.75
C THR A 289 9.74 -5.47 -5.40
N LEU A 290 8.78 -4.57 -5.17
CA LEU A 290 8.02 -4.54 -3.91
C LEU A 290 7.16 -5.78 -3.74
N LEU A 291 6.38 -6.18 -4.76
CA LEU A 291 5.44 -7.29 -4.68
C LEU A 291 6.11 -8.68 -4.66
N ASP A 292 7.33 -8.80 -5.21
CA ASP A 292 8.05 -10.07 -5.23
C ASP A 292 8.94 -10.25 -3.98
N THR A 293 9.27 -9.16 -3.28
CA THR A 293 10.19 -9.17 -2.12
C THR A 293 9.46 -8.98 -0.79
N THR A 294 8.26 -8.39 -0.82
CA THR A 294 7.51 -8.05 0.39
C THR A 294 6.11 -8.67 0.36
N ASN A 295 5.46 -8.74 1.51
CA ASN A 295 4.04 -9.04 1.62
C ASN A 295 3.15 -7.78 1.55
N ALA A 296 3.70 -6.63 1.13
CA ALA A 296 2.96 -5.38 1.16
C ALA A 296 1.90 -5.31 0.07
N ARG A 297 0.76 -4.71 0.43
CA ARG A 297 -0.18 -4.17 -0.54
C ARG A 297 0.39 -2.86 -1.11
N VAL A 298 0.59 -2.82 -2.42
CA VAL A 298 1.11 -1.63 -3.11
C VAL A 298 -0.04 -0.88 -3.77
N ILE A 299 -0.18 0.41 -3.43
CA ILE A 299 -1.20 1.32 -3.94
C ILE A 299 -0.49 2.48 -4.64
N TRP A 300 -0.85 2.75 -5.88
CA TRP A 300 -0.35 3.88 -6.65
C TRP A 300 -1.45 4.91 -6.85
N THR A 301 -1.22 6.16 -6.44
CA THR A 301 -2.22 7.23 -6.59
C THR A 301 -2.05 7.98 -7.91
N SER A 302 -3.16 8.40 -8.49
CA SER A 302 -3.17 9.34 -9.61
C SER A 302 -2.72 10.76 -9.21
N TYR A 303 -2.69 11.67 -10.18
CA TYR A 303 -2.56 13.11 -9.98
C TYR A 303 -3.91 13.81 -10.27
N TYR A 304 -4.02 15.07 -9.85
CA TYR A 304 -5.21 15.90 -9.98
C TYR A 304 -5.02 17.04 -10.98
N ASP A 305 -6.13 17.64 -11.41
CA ASP A 305 -6.12 18.79 -12.31
C ASP A 305 -5.84 20.08 -11.57
N ILE A 306 -4.99 20.91 -12.19
CA ILE A 306 -4.55 22.18 -11.64
C ILE A 306 -5.31 23.38 -12.17
N THR A 307 -6.24 23.13 -13.08
CA THR A 307 -7.14 24.14 -13.62
C THR A 307 -7.89 24.83 -12.48
N GLY A 308 -7.96 26.16 -12.53
CA GLY A 308 -8.58 26.96 -11.48
C GLY A 308 -7.67 27.26 -10.28
N SER A 309 -6.46 26.70 -10.22
CA SER A 309 -5.51 27.01 -9.15
C SER A 309 -5.02 28.46 -9.22
N GLN A 310 -4.88 29.10 -8.06
CA GLN A 310 -4.54 30.52 -7.95
C GLN A 310 -3.08 30.72 -7.56
N ILE A 311 -2.38 31.62 -8.26
CA ILE A 311 -1.01 32.03 -7.90
C ILE A 311 -1.00 33.29 -7.00
N ALA A 312 -2.05 34.10 -7.12
CA ALA A 312 -2.34 35.25 -6.27
C ALA A 312 -3.86 35.46 -6.20
N PRO A 313 -4.38 36.24 -5.24
CA PRO A 313 -5.80 36.58 -5.21
C PRO A 313 -6.25 37.13 -6.57
N GLN A 314 -7.31 36.56 -7.12
CA GLN A 314 -7.88 36.92 -8.44
C GLN A 314 -6.99 36.60 -9.66
N TRP A 315 -5.88 35.87 -9.49
CA TRP A 315 -5.03 35.47 -10.60
C TRP A 315 -4.94 33.93 -10.71
N THR A 316 -5.57 33.42 -11.76
CA THR A 316 -5.62 32.00 -12.13
C THR A 316 -4.87 31.81 -13.46
N PRO A 317 -3.59 31.41 -13.44
CA PRO A 317 -2.79 31.28 -14.66
C PRO A 317 -3.18 30.10 -15.54
N VAL A 318 -3.86 29.09 -14.98
CA VAL A 318 -4.40 27.93 -15.70
C VAL A 318 -5.92 27.95 -15.54
N GLY A 319 -6.59 28.67 -16.44
CA GLY A 319 -8.05 28.84 -16.45
C GLY A 319 -8.79 27.65 -17.04
N SER A 320 -10.13 27.72 -17.07
CA SER A 320 -11.00 26.65 -17.59
C SER A 320 -10.74 26.34 -19.07
N GLU A 321 -10.19 27.29 -19.80
CA GLU A 321 -9.75 27.22 -21.20
C GLU A 321 -8.67 26.14 -21.41
N CYS A 322 -7.95 25.78 -20.34
CA CYS A 322 -6.87 24.81 -20.34
C CYS A 322 -7.31 23.42 -19.89
N SER A 323 -8.52 23.27 -19.36
CA SER A 323 -9.00 22.03 -18.72
C SER A 323 -8.84 20.79 -19.61
N GLN A 324 -9.24 20.87 -20.88
CA GLN A 324 -9.10 19.76 -21.82
C GLN A 324 -7.63 19.36 -22.00
N TYR A 325 -6.73 20.31 -22.17
CA TYR A 325 -5.31 20.05 -22.38
C TYR A 325 -4.65 19.47 -21.12
N MET A 326 -5.00 19.99 -19.94
CA MET A 326 -4.53 19.43 -18.66
C MET A 326 -5.06 18.01 -18.47
N ALA A 327 -6.31 17.74 -18.85
CA ALA A 327 -6.90 16.41 -18.77
C ALA A 327 -6.22 15.41 -19.72
N GLU A 328 -6.01 15.79 -20.98
CA GLU A 328 -5.26 14.99 -21.95
C GLU A 328 -3.84 14.73 -21.46
N ALA A 329 -3.22 15.76 -20.88
CA ALA A 329 -1.88 15.65 -20.32
C ALA A 329 -1.85 14.58 -19.21
N LEU A 330 -2.64 14.78 -18.15
CA LEU A 330 -2.71 13.84 -17.02
C LEU A 330 -3.08 12.43 -17.47
N ALA A 331 -3.98 12.27 -18.46
CA ALA A 331 -4.31 10.98 -19.03
C ALA A 331 -3.10 10.28 -19.70
N GLU A 332 -2.24 11.02 -20.42
CA GLU A 332 -1.01 10.45 -20.97
C GLU A 332 -0.05 9.95 -19.87
N LEU A 333 0.09 10.71 -18.77
CA LEU A 333 0.91 10.32 -17.61
C LEU A 333 0.31 9.13 -16.86
N HIS A 334 -0.97 9.20 -16.50
CA HIS A 334 -1.69 8.12 -15.82
C HIS A 334 -1.63 6.83 -16.64
N GLY A 335 -1.87 6.92 -17.95
CA GLY A 335 -1.76 5.77 -18.84
C GLY A 335 -0.33 5.19 -18.90
N ALA A 336 0.72 6.02 -18.78
CA ALA A 336 2.10 5.54 -18.72
C ALA A 336 2.40 4.79 -17.40
N LEU A 337 1.91 5.32 -16.27
CA LEU A 337 2.05 4.71 -14.95
C LEU A 337 1.25 3.40 -14.85
N GLN A 338 -0.03 3.42 -15.20
CA GLN A 338 -0.92 2.25 -15.20
C GLN A 338 -0.41 1.14 -16.13
N SER A 339 0.13 1.47 -17.31
CA SER A 339 0.75 0.47 -18.20
C SER A 339 2.00 -0.20 -17.62
N GLY A 340 2.64 0.45 -16.63
CA GLY A 340 3.79 -0.07 -15.92
C GLY A 340 3.38 -0.89 -14.69
N LEU A 341 2.22 -0.63 -14.11
CA LEU A 341 1.78 -1.19 -12.84
C LEU A 341 1.66 -2.73 -12.94
N ASP A 342 2.20 -3.45 -11.95
CA ASP A 342 1.95 -4.88 -11.80
C ASP A 342 0.45 -5.11 -11.53
N PRO A 343 -0.20 -6.13 -12.12
CA PRO A 343 -1.63 -6.39 -11.93
C PRO A 343 -2.06 -6.63 -10.48
N ARG A 344 -1.13 -6.95 -9.58
CA ARG A 344 -1.39 -7.13 -8.14
C ARG A 344 -1.41 -5.80 -7.36
N ALA A 345 -0.89 -4.71 -7.93
CA ALA A 345 -0.91 -3.40 -7.31
C ALA A 345 -2.19 -2.64 -7.69
N ASP A 346 -2.66 -1.79 -6.77
CA ASP A 346 -3.88 -1.00 -6.97
C ASP A 346 -3.56 0.36 -7.58
N TRP A 347 -4.43 0.83 -8.46
CA TRP A 347 -4.47 2.23 -8.89
C TRP A 347 -5.61 2.94 -8.18
N VAL A 348 -5.32 4.11 -7.58
CA VAL A 348 -6.33 4.96 -6.92
C VAL A 348 -6.42 6.28 -7.65
N ASP A 349 -7.59 6.55 -8.22
CA ASP A 349 -7.91 7.87 -8.72
C ASP A 349 -8.22 8.81 -7.55
N ILE A 350 -7.33 9.78 -7.31
CA ILE A 350 -7.63 10.88 -6.42
C ILE A 350 -8.59 11.87 -7.11
N ASP A 351 -9.29 12.67 -6.32
CA ASP A 351 -10.27 13.63 -6.84
C ASP A 351 -9.63 14.53 -7.90
N TRP A 352 -10.37 14.81 -8.97
CA TRP A 352 -9.94 15.72 -10.01
C TRP A 352 -9.78 17.15 -9.47
N ASN A 353 -10.63 17.52 -8.50
CA ASN A 353 -10.71 18.86 -7.92
C ASN A 353 -10.10 18.92 -6.51
N VAL A 354 -8.78 18.79 -6.42
CA VAL A 354 -8.07 18.93 -5.14
C VAL A 354 -7.92 20.41 -4.78
N ALA A 355 -8.23 20.75 -3.52
CA ALA A 355 -8.00 22.10 -3.02
C ALA A 355 -6.49 22.38 -2.91
N THR A 356 -6.01 23.43 -3.59
CA THR A 356 -4.58 23.75 -3.71
C THR A 356 -4.17 24.96 -2.89
N GLN A 357 -2.87 25.08 -2.61
CA GLN A 357 -2.25 26.26 -2.01
C GLN A 357 -2.25 27.41 -3.03
N THR A 358 -2.37 28.65 -2.56
CA THR A 358 -1.96 29.80 -3.39
C THR A 358 -0.46 29.72 -3.62
N TRP A 359 -0.03 29.58 -4.87
CA TRP A 359 1.27 28.98 -5.17
C TRP A 359 2.34 29.95 -5.71
N ALA A 360 3.59 29.48 -5.73
CA ALA A 360 4.77 30.09 -6.36
C ALA A 360 5.57 29.06 -7.19
N GLY A 361 4.88 28.11 -7.81
CA GLY A 361 5.43 27.01 -8.61
C GLY A 361 4.37 25.94 -8.91
N TRP A 362 4.56 24.69 -8.49
CA TRP A 362 3.48 23.71 -8.63
C TRP A 362 2.32 24.02 -7.64
N PRO A 363 1.04 24.03 -8.05
CA PRO A 363 -0.12 24.12 -7.16
C PRO A 363 -0.26 22.84 -6.32
N HIS A 364 0.51 22.77 -5.24
CA HIS A 364 0.46 21.66 -4.29
C HIS A 364 -0.86 21.68 -3.51
N PRO A 365 -1.33 20.53 -2.99
CA PRO A 365 -2.55 20.48 -2.20
C PRO A 365 -2.40 21.33 -0.93
N ASN A 366 -3.45 22.08 -0.57
CA ASN A 366 -3.51 22.73 0.74
C ASN A 366 -3.96 21.73 1.81
N ALA A 367 -4.21 22.17 3.05
CA ALA A 367 -4.62 21.27 4.12
C ALA A 367 -5.91 20.49 3.81
N ALA A 368 -6.89 21.14 3.17
CA ALA A 368 -8.13 20.49 2.75
C ALA A 368 -7.88 19.50 1.59
N GLY A 369 -6.98 19.83 0.66
CA GLY A 369 -6.59 18.93 -0.43
C GLY A 369 -5.79 17.71 0.05
N GLN A 370 -4.85 17.90 0.97
CA GLN A 370 -4.13 16.79 1.62
C GLN A 370 -5.11 15.89 2.38
N GLN A 371 -6.10 16.48 3.07
CA GLN A 371 -7.15 15.74 3.73
C GLN A 371 -7.99 14.93 2.72
N SER A 372 -8.48 15.54 1.64
CA SER A 372 -9.33 14.83 0.67
C SER A 372 -8.61 13.65 0.01
N ILE A 373 -7.34 13.83 -0.39
CA ILE A 373 -6.50 12.74 -0.91
C ILE A 373 -6.38 11.63 0.12
N GLY A 374 -6.04 11.96 1.37
CA GLY A 374 -5.86 10.97 2.43
C GLY A 374 -7.12 10.16 2.72
N LEU A 375 -8.31 10.78 2.66
CA LEU A 375 -9.59 10.09 2.83
C LEU A 375 -9.87 9.09 1.68
N ILE A 376 -9.58 9.47 0.44
CA ILE A 376 -9.77 8.60 -0.73
C ILE A 376 -8.85 7.38 -0.65
N VAL A 377 -7.58 7.61 -0.34
CA VAL A 377 -6.61 6.51 -0.18
C VAL A 377 -6.97 5.62 1.01
N ALA A 378 -7.44 6.20 2.13
CA ALA A 378 -7.88 5.43 3.29
C ALA A 378 -9.03 4.49 2.95
N ALA A 379 -10.02 4.98 2.18
CA ALA A 379 -11.13 4.15 1.72
C ALA A 379 -10.65 2.93 0.92
N GLU A 380 -9.64 3.10 0.07
CA GLU A 380 -9.05 1.97 -0.66
C GLU A 380 -8.30 1.00 0.27
N VAL A 381 -7.52 1.51 1.23
CA VAL A 381 -6.80 0.68 2.21
C VAL A 381 -7.77 -0.17 3.03
N THR A 382 -8.91 0.38 3.44
CA THR A 382 -9.91 -0.31 4.27
C THR A 382 -10.97 -1.07 3.47
N ARG A 383 -10.90 -1.05 2.13
CA ARG A 383 -11.84 -1.77 1.27
C ARG A 383 -11.63 -3.28 1.41
N SER A 384 -12.67 -4.01 1.84
CA SER A 384 -12.67 -5.47 1.86
C SER A 384 -12.35 -6.02 0.48
N ARG A 385 -11.43 -6.98 0.41
CA ARG A 385 -11.09 -7.73 -0.81
C ARG A 385 -11.89 -9.01 -0.97
#